data_AF-A0A6G3XCK7-F1
#
_entry.id   AF-A0A6G3XCK7-F1
#
_cell.length_a   1.000
_cell.length_b   1.000
_cell.length_c   1.000
_cell.angle_alpha   90.00
_cell.angle_beta   90.00
_cell.angle_gamma   90.00
#
_symmetry.space_group_name_H-M   'P 1'
#
loop_
_entity.id
_entity.type
_entity.pdbx_description
1 polymer ?
#
loop_
_entity_poly.entity_id
_entity_poly.type
_entity_poly.pdbx_seq_one_letter_code
_entity_poly.pdbx_strand_id
1 'polypeptide(L)' 'AARLLAAALAGPLTRSPAHAAVQVGRLRLDHVAPGTLLAYDGEVTEVEGRVTLEKLPEALIVYRPIAGY' A
#
# COMPACT_ATOMS: atom_id res chain seq x y z
N ALA A 1 16.19 -0.99 7.06
CA ALA A 1 14.89 -1.43 7.64
C ALA A 1 14.65 -0.88 9.05
N ALA A 2 15.49 -1.16 10.06
CA ALA A 2 15.21 -0.82 11.46
C ALA A 2 14.90 0.66 11.75
N ARG A 3 15.59 1.61 11.11
CA ARG A 3 15.29 3.06 11.28
C ARG A 3 13.94 3.48 10.69
N LEU A 4 13.55 2.91 9.54
CA LEU A 4 12.22 3.17 8.96
C LEU A 4 11.15 2.54 9.84
N LEU A 5 11.36 1.30 10.31
CA LEU A 5 10.44 0.64 11.23
C LEU A 5 10.27 1.42 12.54
N ALA A 6 11.38 1.85 13.15
CA ALA A 6 11.34 2.67 14.36
C ALA A 6 10.70 4.05 14.12
N ALA A 7 10.96 4.68 12.97
CA ALA A 7 10.32 5.93 12.61
C ALA A 7 8.80 5.76 12.44
N ALA A 8 8.33 4.70 11.77
CA ALA A 8 6.90 4.39 11.65
C ALA A 8 6.22 4.17 13.00
N LEU A 9 6.93 3.58 13.97
CA LEU A 9 6.47 3.40 15.35
C LEU A 9 6.52 4.69 16.16
N ALA A 10 7.50 5.56 15.91
CA ALA A 10 7.76 6.79 16.67
C ALA A 10 7.06 8.04 16.11
N GLY A 11 6.44 7.96 14.93
CA GLY A 11 5.74 9.08 14.30
C GLY A 11 5.65 8.97 12.78
N PRO A 12 5.17 10.01 12.10
CA PRO A 12 5.02 9.96 10.65
C PRO A 12 6.40 9.83 9.96
N LEU A 13 6.52 8.83 9.07
CA LEU A 13 7.68 8.56 8.22
C LEU A 13 8.06 9.71 7.26
N THR A 14 7.24 10.76 7.22
CA THR A 14 7.32 11.89 6.29
C THR A 14 8.63 12.68 6.39
N ARG A 15 9.42 12.51 7.45
CA ARG A 15 10.75 13.16 7.58
C ARG A 15 11.94 12.29 7.19
N SER A 16 11.73 11.04 6.77
CA SER A 16 12.85 10.19 6.35
C SER A 16 13.28 10.55 4.93
N PRO A 17 14.58 10.82 4.66
CA PRO A 17 15.06 11.05 3.30
C PRO A 17 14.95 9.82 2.39
N ALA A 18 14.68 8.64 2.97
CA ALA A 18 14.42 7.40 2.25
C ALA A 18 12.91 7.13 2.04
N HIS A 19 12.03 8.07 2.40
CA HIS A 19 10.58 7.94 2.26
C HIS A 19 10.03 9.05 1.36
N ALA A 20 9.19 8.66 0.41
CA ALA A 20 8.42 9.56 -0.42
C ALA A 20 6.95 9.08 -0.41
N ALA A 21 6.02 10.01 -0.56
CA ALA A 21 4.60 9.74 -0.63
C ALA A 21 3.97 10.55 -1.77
N VAL A 22 3.14 9.89 -2.58
CA VAL A 22 2.39 10.49 -3.67
C VAL A 22 1.00 9.85 -3.72
N GLN A 23 -0.02 10.63 -4.07
CA GLN A 23 -1.36 10.11 -4.32
C GLN A 23 -1.53 9.89 -5.82
N VAL A 24 -1.76 8.64 -6.23
CA VAL A 24 -1.96 8.24 -7.62
C VAL A 24 -3.13 7.26 -7.74
N GLY A 25 -3.86 7.31 -8.85
CA GLY A 25 -4.92 6.33 -9.15
C GLY A 25 -4.38 4.99 -9.68
N ARG A 26 -3.14 4.97 -10.18
CA ARG A 26 -2.48 3.78 -10.72
C ARG A 26 -1.01 3.76 -10.34
N LEU A 27 -0.52 2.58 -9.96
CA LEU A 27 0.88 2.29 -9.68
C LEU A 27 1.33 1.11 -10.57
N ARG A 28 2.50 1.24 -11.19
CA ARG A 28 3.16 0.12 -11.89
C ARG A 28 4.54 -0.08 -11.28
N LEU A 29 4.80 -1.29 -10.85
CA LEU A 29 6.10 -1.75 -10.38
C LEU A 29 6.65 -2.71 -11.43
N ASP A 30 7.72 -2.30 -12.10
CA ASP A 30 8.46 -3.14 -13.05
C ASP A 30 9.69 -3.74 -12.34
N HIS A 31 10.24 -4.81 -12.89
CA HIS A 31 11.44 -5.51 -12.38
C HIS A 31 11.30 -6.08 -10.96
N VAL A 32 10.11 -6.59 -10.61
CA VAL A 32 9.91 -7.32 -9.35
C VAL A 32 10.67 -8.65 -9.41
N ALA A 33 11.53 -8.91 -8.43
CA ALA A 33 12.35 -10.12 -8.40
C ALA A 33 11.47 -11.38 -8.21
N PRO A 34 11.83 -12.53 -8.82
CA PRO A 34 11.14 -13.79 -8.58
C PRO A 34 11.08 -14.17 -7.09
N GLY A 35 9.95 -14.76 -6.67
CA GLY A 35 9.70 -15.14 -5.27
C GLY A 35 9.45 -13.96 -4.33
N THR A 36 9.23 -12.75 -4.85
CA THR A 36 8.85 -11.60 -4.01
C THR A 36 7.46 -11.81 -3.44
N LEU A 37 7.32 -11.67 -2.12
CA LEU A 37 6.03 -11.76 -1.45
C LEU A 37 5.30 -10.41 -1.48
N LEU A 38 4.08 -10.41 -2.00
CA LEU A 38 3.13 -9.30 -1.96
C LEU A 38 2.03 -9.61 -0.95
N ALA A 39 1.88 -8.75 0.05
CA ALA A 39 0.75 -8.78 0.98
C ALA A 39 -0.37 -7.85 0.49
N TYR A 40 -1.61 -8.31 0.53
CA TYR A 40 -2.81 -7.55 0.12
C TYR A 40 -4.02 -7.97 0.97
N ASP A 41 -4.72 -7.02 1.59
CA ASP A 41 -5.94 -7.24 2.38
C ASP A 41 -5.90 -8.43 3.39
N GLY A 42 -4.72 -8.69 3.98
CA GLY A 42 -4.51 -9.78 4.94
C GLY A 42 -3.99 -11.09 4.33
N GLU A 43 -3.99 -11.19 3.00
CA GLU A 43 -3.49 -12.33 2.24
C GLU A 43 -2.06 -12.09 1.74
N VAL A 44 -1.37 -13.16 1.33
CA VAL A 44 -0.01 -13.10 0.77
C VAL A 44 0.07 -13.93 -0.51
N THR A 45 0.75 -13.42 -1.52
CA THR A 45 1.01 -14.13 -2.77
C THR A 45 2.43 -13.86 -3.29
N GLU A 46 2.97 -14.79 -4.08
CA GLU A 46 4.23 -14.57 -4.80
C GLU A 46 3.97 -13.79 -6.10
N VAL A 47 4.84 -12.82 -6.37
CA VAL A 47 4.80 -11.99 -7.57
C VAL A 47 6.18 -11.88 -8.20
N GLU A 48 6.21 -11.65 -9.50
CA GLU A 48 7.43 -11.45 -10.25
C GLU A 48 7.20 -10.57 -11.49
N GLY A 49 8.28 -10.01 -12.04
CA GLY A 49 8.24 -9.24 -13.27
C GLY A 49 7.54 -7.89 -13.09
N ARG A 50 6.22 -7.84 -13.26
CA ARG A 50 5.43 -6.61 -13.22
C ARG A 50 4.21 -6.77 -12.32
N VAL A 51 4.03 -5.81 -11.42
CA VAL A 51 2.81 -5.65 -10.62
C VAL A 51 2.13 -4.32 -11.00
N THR A 52 0.83 -4.36 -11.25
CA THR A 52 0.03 -3.14 -11.46
C THR A 52 -1.04 -3.05 -10.39
N LEU A 53 -1.16 -1.89 -9.77
CA LEU A 53 -2.22 -1.55 -8.83
C LEU A 53 -3.07 -0.44 -9.46
N GLU A 54 -4.37 -0.63 -9.51
CA GLU A 54 -5.32 0.37 -10.02
C GLU A 54 -6.43 0.57 -9.00
N LYS A 55 -6.67 1.82 -8.61
CA LYS A 55 -7.73 2.18 -7.69
C LYS A 55 -8.98 2.51 -8.47
N LEU A 56 -9.91 1.56 -8.49
CA LEU A 56 -11.21 1.74 -9.11
C LEU A 56 -12.07 2.68 -8.24
N PRO A 57 -12.48 3.85 -8.74
CA PRO A 57 -13.35 4.75 -7.98
C PRO A 57 -14.73 4.11 -7.84
N GLU A 58 -15.33 4.23 -6.65
CA GLU A 58 -16.71 3.79 -6.38
C GLU A 58 -16.99 2.31 -6.70
N ALA A 59 -15.95 1.47 -6.70
CA ALA A 59 -16.07 0.07 -7.10
C ALA A 59 -16.95 -0.79 -6.19
N LEU A 60 -17.22 -0.30 -4.97
CA LEU A 60 -17.97 -1.02 -3.96
C LEU A 60 -19.01 -0.09 -3.34
N ILE A 61 -20.26 -0.56 -3.29
CA ILE A 61 -21.33 0.05 -2.49
C ILE A 61 -21.35 -0.68 -1.15
N VAL A 62 -21.24 0.08 -0.06
CA VAL A 62 -21.25 -0.47 1.30
C VAL A 62 -22.34 0.19 2.13
N TYR A 63 -22.95 -0.58 3.01
CA TYR A 63 -23.87 -0.04 4.01
C TYR A 63 -23.08 0.71 5.08
N ARG A 64 -23.59 1.87 5.51
CA ARG A 64 -23.05 2.64 6.63
C ARG A 64 -24.09 2.83 7.72
N PRO A 65 -23.69 2.94 8.99
CA PRO A 65 -24.58 3.37 10.05
C PRO A 65 -25.19 4.74 9.74
N ILE A 66 -26.47 4.90 10.09
CA ILE A 66 -27.11 6.21 10.17
C ILE A 66 -26.49 6.91 11.37
N ALA A 67 -25.86 8.06 11.16
CA ALA A 67 -25.33 8.85 12.26
C ALA A 67 -26.51 9.44 13.05
N GLY A 68 -26.70 9.03 14.31
CA GLY A 68 -27.65 9.68 15.23
C GLY A 68 -28.73 8.82 15.90
N TYR A 69 -28.56 7.50 16.01
CA TYR A 69 -29.32 6.67 16.96
C TYR A 69 -28.38 6.02 17.98
#